data_AF-A0A1Z5LBZ9-F1
#
_entry.id   AF-A0A1Z5LBZ9-F1
#
_cell.length_a   1.000
_cell.length_b   1.000
_cell.length_c   1.000
_cell.angle_alpha   90.00
_cell.angle_beta   90.00
_cell.angle_gamma   90.00
#
_symmetry.space_group_name_H-M   'P 1'
#
loop_
_entity.id
_entity.type
_entity.pdbx_description
1 polymer ?
#
loop_
_entity_poly.entity_id
_entity_poly.type
_entity_poly.pdbx_seq_one_letter_code
_entity_poly.pdbx_strand_id
1 'polypeptide(L)'
;MNQETVCQVIEDARLRERKFGSAEGKGLLSLKEAARKVKQSVSDYTPPGAETLDQVHQRAVGFVQELCQDLRCSLPPTEASTKPSQESQPSAEGQQATNEYATSSGSSCGDDESAALVANVLVVSHGALLREIVRHLVDTFGCLVPGNRAQTL
;
A
#
# COMPACT_ATOMS: atom_id res chain seq x y z
N MET A 1 -2.00 22.63 26.39
CA MET A 1 -3.09 21.64 26.54
C MET A 1 -3.10 20.82 25.27
N ASN A 2 -2.82 19.51 25.36
CA ASN A 2 -2.90 18.63 24.20
C ASN A 2 -4.38 18.38 23.92
N GLN A 3 -4.85 18.72 22.73
CA GLN A 3 -6.21 18.39 22.33
C GLN A 3 -6.25 16.88 22.04
N GLU A 4 -6.99 16.13 22.85
CA GLU A 4 -7.26 14.73 22.58
C GLU A 4 -8.35 14.66 21.51
N THR A 5 -7.97 14.29 20.29
CA THR A 5 -8.94 13.97 19.25
C THR A 5 -9.40 12.53 19.47
N VAL A 6 -10.70 12.33 19.68
CA VAL A 6 -11.27 10.99 19.86
C VAL A 6 -11.32 10.31 18.50
N CYS A 7 -10.31 9.50 18.20
CA CYS A 7 -10.29 8.63 17.03
C CYS A 7 -10.58 7.19 17.48
N GLN A 8 -11.66 6.60 16.99
CA GLN A 8 -11.98 5.21 17.29
C GLN A 8 -10.99 4.30 16.58
N VAL A 9 -10.31 3.44 17.34
CA VAL A 9 -9.45 2.40 16.78
C VAL A 9 -10.33 1.23 16.34
N ILE A 10 -10.21 0.85 15.06
CA ILE A 10 -10.90 -0.31 14.49
C ILE A 10 -9.84 -1.40 14.26
N GLU A 11 -10.05 -2.56 14.86
CA GLU A 11 -9.16 -3.71 14.68
C GLU A 11 -9.57 -4.52 13.45
N ASP A 12 -8.60 -4.82 12.58
CA ASP A 12 -8.80 -5.69 11.42
C ASP A 12 -7.78 -6.83 11.43
N ALA A 13 -8.27 -8.07 11.49
CA ALA A 13 -7.44 -9.27 11.56
C ALA A 13 -6.57 -9.49 10.30
N ARG A 14 -6.87 -8.81 9.19
CA ARG A 14 -6.05 -8.82 7.96
C ARG A 14 -4.79 -7.97 8.09
N LEU A 15 -4.75 -7.04 9.04
CA LEU A 15 -3.59 -6.18 9.29
C LEU A 15 -2.47 -6.86 10.09
N ARG A 16 -2.64 -8.12 10.51
CA ARG A 16 -1.61 -8.89 11.19
C ARG A 16 -0.38 -9.13 10.31
N GLU A 17 0.76 -9.39 10.97
CA GLU A 17 1.99 -9.83 10.30
C GLU A 17 1.80 -11.16 9.56
N ARG A 18 2.64 -11.39 8.54
CA ARG A 18 2.78 -12.68 7.88
C ARG A 18 3.04 -13.78 8.92
N LYS A 19 2.26 -14.86 8.88
CA LYS A 19 2.55 -16.05 9.68
C LYS A 19 3.84 -16.70 9.21
N PHE A 20 4.76 -16.99 10.13
CA PHE A 20 5.99 -17.73 9.83
C PHE A 20 5.89 -19.21 10.24
N GLY A 21 4.75 -19.62 10.82
CA GLY A 21 4.46 -21.01 11.15
C GLY A 21 5.55 -21.61 12.04
N SER A 22 6.09 -22.76 11.63
CA SER A 22 7.17 -23.44 12.36
C SER A 22 8.48 -22.64 12.50
N ALA A 23 8.62 -21.48 11.82
CA ALA A 23 9.76 -20.57 11.96
C ALA A 23 9.51 -19.41 12.94
N GLU A 24 8.31 -19.27 13.51
CA GLU A 24 8.02 -18.24 14.51
C GLU A 24 8.90 -18.41 15.76
N GLY A 25 9.39 -17.28 16.29
CA GLY A 25 10.30 -17.25 17.43
C GLY A 25 11.72 -17.74 17.14
N LYS A 26 12.03 -18.18 15.92
CA LYS A 26 13.37 -18.63 15.52
C LYS A 26 14.17 -17.50 14.88
N GLY A 27 15.49 -17.58 15.01
CA GLY A 27 16.40 -16.63 14.37
C GLY A 27 16.43 -16.80 12.84
N LEU A 28 16.80 -15.72 12.15
CA LEU A 28 16.92 -15.68 10.68
C LEU A 28 17.84 -16.78 10.12
N LEU A 29 18.90 -17.16 10.85
CA LEU A 29 19.81 -18.24 10.44
C LEU A 29 19.08 -19.58 10.31
N SER A 30 18.17 -19.89 11.24
CA SER A 30 17.38 -21.13 11.20
C SER A 30 16.48 -21.19 9.96
N LEU A 31 15.88 -20.05 9.59
CA LEU A 31 15.07 -19.94 8.38
C LEU A 31 15.92 -20.17 7.11
N LYS A 32 17.10 -19.54 7.04
CA LYS A 32 18.05 -19.72 5.92
C LYS A 32 18.49 -21.17 5.77
N GLU A 33 18.79 -21.84 6.89
CA GLU A 33 19.17 -23.25 6.89
C GLU A 33 18.02 -24.16 6.47
N ALA A 34 16.79 -23.88 6.92
CA ALA A 34 15.60 -24.62 6.52
C ALA A 34 15.35 -24.52 5.01
N ALA A 35 15.43 -23.30 4.44
CA ALA A 35 15.34 -23.07 3.00
C ALA A 35 16.44 -23.85 2.23
N ARG A 36 17.68 -23.80 2.71
CA ARG A 36 18.81 -24.54 2.11
C ARG A 36 18.59 -26.06 2.13
N LYS A 37 18.01 -26.61 3.19
CA LYS A 37 17.71 -28.06 3.29
C LYS A 37 16.73 -28.52 2.22
N VAL A 38 15.79 -27.68 1.83
CA VAL A 38 14.82 -27.96 0.75
C VAL A 38 15.27 -27.43 -0.62
N LYS A 39 16.52 -26.95 -0.74
CA LYS A 39 17.10 -26.37 -1.96
C LYS A 39 16.27 -25.23 -2.56
N GLN A 40 15.60 -24.44 -1.71
CA GLN A 40 14.85 -23.25 -2.11
C GLN A 40 15.59 -21.98 -1.68
N SER A 41 15.33 -20.88 -2.39
CA SER A 41 15.76 -19.56 -1.95
C SER A 41 15.01 -19.18 -0.65
N VAL A 42 15.58 -18.28 0.15
CA VAL A 42 14.93 -17.81 1.39
C VAL A 42 13.65 -17.04 1.09
N SER A 43 13.60 -16.36 -0.06
CA SER A 43 12.45 -15.57 -0.51
C SER A 43 11.27 -16.44 -0.90
N ASP A 44 11.53 -17.57 -1.57
CA ASP A 44 10.49 -18.49 -2.06
C ASP A 44 10.10 -19.55 -1.03
N TYR A 45 10.95 -19.77 -0.02
CA TYR A 45 10.71 -20.76 1.02
C TYR A 45 9.55 -20.34 1.93
N THR A 46 8.55 -21.21 2.03
CA THR A 46 7.42 -21.06 2.97
C THR A 46 7.49 -22.18 4.01
N PRO A 47 7.79 -21.86 5.28
CA PRO A 47 7.81 -22.86 6.35
C PRO A 47 6.45 -23.56 6.53
N PRO A 48 6.42 -24.80 7.04
CA PRO A 48 5.16 -25.46 7.40
C PRO A 48 4.32 -24.60 8.35
N GLY A 49 3.04 -24.41 8.00
CA GLY A 49 2.09 -23.57 8.75
C GLY A 49 2.24 -22.05 8.54
N ALA A 50 3.20 -21.61 7.73
CA ALA A 50 3.39 -20.22 7.37
C ALA A 50 2.45 -19.78 6.25
N GLU A 51 2.26 -18.47 6.11
CA GLU A 51 1.60 -17.87 4.95
C GLU A 51 2.61 -17.71 3.79
N THR A 52 2.14 -17.96 2.58
CA THR A 52 2.84 -17.59 1.33
C THR A 52 2.77 -16.09 1.10
N LEU A 53 3.66 -15.53 0.27
CA LEU A 53 3.59 -14.12 -0.11
C LEU A 53 2.29 -13.78 -0.82
N ASP A 54 1.79 -14.66 -1.68
CA ASP A 54 0.52 -14.46 -2.39
C ASP A 54 -0.67 -14.38 -1.42
N GLN A 55 -0.69 -15.20 -0.37
CA GLN A 55 -1.75 -15.14 0.66
C GLN A 55 -1.69 -13.82 1.44
N VAL A 56 -0.49 -13.33 1.78
CA VAL A 56 -0.32 -12.03 2.44
C VAL A 56 -0.80 -10.91 1.52
N HIS A 57 -0.43 -10.98 0.24
CA HIS A 57 -0.85 -10.03 -0.76
C HIS A 57 -2.37 -9.99 -0.93
N GLN A 58 -3.03 -11.14 -1.10
CA GLN A 58 -4.48 -11.21 -1.24
C GLN A 58 -5.22 -10.54 -0.07
N ARG A 59 -4.73 -10.72 1.17
CA ARG A 59 -5.30 -10.05 2.34
C ARG A 59 -5.02 -8.55 2.34
N ALA A 60 -3.83 -8.12 1.93
CA ALA A 60 -3.50 -6.71 1.77
C ALA A 60 -4.43 -6.02 0.75
N VAL A 61 -4.64 -6.66 -0.41
CA VAL A 61 -5.57 -6.20 -1.46
C VAL A 61 -6.99 -6.11 -0.92
N GLY A 62 -7.48 -7.18 -0.27
CA GLY A 62 -8.83 -7.19 0.30
C GLY A 62 -9.06 -6.11 1.35
N PHE A 63 -8.04 -5.79 2.16
CA PHE A 63 -8.11 -4.68 3.11
C PHE A 63 -8.22 -3.33 2.39
N VAL A 64 -7.33 -3.04 1.44
CA VAL A 64 -7.33 -1.76 0.71
C VAL A 64 -8.64 -1.57 -0.06
N GLN A 65 -9.14 -2.62 -0.71
CA GLN A 65 -10.38 -2.58 -1.47
C GLN A 65 -11.58 -2.25 -0.59
N GLU A 66 -11.72 -2.93 0.55
CA GLU A 66 -12.81 -2.67 1.50
C GLU A 66 -12.68 -1.28 2.12
N LEU A 67 -11.47 -0.85 2.48
CA LEU A 67 -11.24 0.51 2.99
C LEU A 67 -11.70 1.57 1.97
N CYS A 68 -11.34 1.42 0.70
CA CYS A 68 -11.80 2.34 -0.35
C CYS A 68 -13.34 2.30 -0.51
N GLN A 69 -13.96 1.14 -0.39
CA GLN A 69 -15.41 0.99 -0.48
C GLN A 69 -16.12 1.69 0.70
N ASP A 70 -15.61 1.52 1.92
CA ASP A 70 -16.16 2.13 3.12
C ASP A 70 -16.07 3.66 3.06
N LEU A 71 -14.92 4.20 2.64
CA LEU A 71 -14.75 5.64 2.44
C LEU A 71 -15.72 6.18 1.39
N ARG A 72 -15.92 5.45 0.28
CA ARG A 72 -16.91 5.83 -0.75
C ARG A 72 -18.34 5.78 -0.25
N CYS A 73 -18.71 4.80 0.57
CA CYS A 73 -20.04 4.68 1.16
C CYS A 73 -20.32 5.74 2.24
N SER A 74 -19.27 6.26 2.89
CA SER A 74 -19.40 7.31 3.91
C SER A 74 -19.69 8.70 3.34
N LEU A 75 -19.50 8.89 2.02
CA LEU A 75 -19.85 10.12 1.32
C LEU A 75 -21.35 10.18 1.02
N PRO A 76 -21.99 11.37 1.08
CA PRO A 76 -23.35 11.54 0.60
C PRO A 76 -23.41 11.18 -0.91
N PRO A 77 -24.50 10.59 -1.41
CA PRO A 77 -24.67 10.35 -2.83
C PRO A 77 -24.53 11.67 -3.58
N THR A 78 -23.49 11.81 -4.40
CA THR A 78 -23.45 12.85 -5.41
C THR A 78 -24.47 12.51 -6.47
N GLU A 79 -25.52 13.33 -6.56
CA GLU A 79 -26.57 13.21 -7.56
C GLU A 79 -25.96 13.18 -8.98
N ALA A 80 -26.05 12.00 -9.60
CA ALA A 80 -26.08 11.71 -11.04
C ALA A 80 -24.92 12.19 -11.94
N SER A 81 -24.07 11.23 -12.31
CA SER A 81 -23.48 11.18 -13.66
C SER A 81 -24.59 10.88 -14.69
N THR A 82 -24.87 11.85 -15.57
CA THR A 82 -25.56 11.62 -16.85
C THR A 82 -24.69 12.16 -17.99
N LYS A 83 -24.16 11.19 -18.74
CA LYS A 83 -23.77 11.15 -20.17
C LYS A 83 -22.28 11.21 -20.57
N PRO A 84 -21.88 10.34 -21.55
CA PRO A 84 -20.54 10.21 -22.09
C PRO A 84 -20.33 11.02 -23.37
N SER A 85 -19.07 11.44 -23.64
CA SER A 85 -18.42 11.80 -24.93
C SER A 85 -17.05 12.41 -24.56
N GLN A 86 -15.91 12.30 -25.23
CA GLN A 86 -15.31 11.53 -26.32
C GLN A 86 -13.79 11.91 -26.30
N GLU A 87 -12.94 11.13 -26.97
CA GLU A 87 -11.46 11.14 -27.00
C GLU A 87 -10.74 12.49 -27.26
N SER A 88 -9.48 12.61 -26.78
CA SER A 88 -8.24 12.79 -27.61
C SER A 88 -6.96 13.00 -26.75
N GLN A 89 -5.89 12.22 -27.02
CA GLN A 89 -4.49 12.39 -26.55
C GLN A 89 -3.69 13.39 -27.45
N PRO A 90 -2.32 13.45 -27.47
CA PRO A 90 -1.26 13.52 -26.43
C PRO A 90 -0.25 14.68 -26.69
N SER A 91 0.73 14.91 -25.79
CA SER A 91 2.16 15.26 -26.03
C SER A 91 2.76 15.92 -24.78
N ALA A 92 4.07 16.04 -24.51
CA ALA A 92 5.30 15.27 -24.70
C ALA A 92 6.42 16.15 -24.09
N GLU A 93 7.31 15.54 -23.30
CA GLU A 93 8.72 15.90 -23.01
C GLU A 93 9.12 17.24 -22.34
N GLY A 94 10.07 17.16 -21.39
CA GLY A 94 10.95 18.29 -21.01
C GLY A 94 11.52 18.21 -19.59
N GLN A 95 12.85 18.08 -19.48
CA GLN A 95 13.62 17.74 -18.26
C GLN A 95 13.95 18.95 -17.36
N GLN A 96 14.19 18.73 -16.05
CA GLN A 96 15.50 18.86 -15.37
C GLN A 96 15.38 18.95 -13.84
N ALA A 97 16.40 18.41 -13.18
CA ALA A 97 16.49 18.15 -11.75
C ALA A 97 17.02 19.34 -10.94
N THR A 98 16.52 19.50 -9.72
CA THR A 98 17.32 19.99 -8.58
C THR A 98 16.90 19.26 -7.31
N ASN A 99 17.85 18.54 -6.70
CA ASN A 99 17.77 17.96 -5.36
C ASN A 99 17.44 19.05 -4.34
N GLU A 100 16.40 18.89 -3.53
CA GLU A 100 16.37 19.30 -2.11
C GLU A 100 15.44 18.38 -1.31
N TYR A 101 15.90 18.02 -0.11
CA TYR A 101 15.25 17.13 0.86
C TYR A 101 13.91 17.73 1.33
N ALA A 102 12.79 17.20 0.84
CA ALA A 102 11.46 17.76 1.12
C ALA A 102 10.56 16.75 1.86
N THR A 103 10.28 17.06 3.12
CA THR A 103 8.99 16.76 3.76
C THR A 103 7.89 17.34 2.87
N SER A 104 7.21 16.50 2.10
CA SER A 104 6.22 16.94 1.11
C SER A 104 4.90 17.31 1.78
N SER A 105 4.83 18.50 2.36
CA SER A 105 3.60 19.29 2.34
C SER A 105 3.48 19.88 0.93
N GLY A 106 2.94 19.09 -0.01
CA GLY A 106 2.81 19.50 -1.41
C GLY A 106 1.78 20.62 -1.56
N SER A 107 2.24 21.79 -1.99
CA SER A 107 1.37 22.88 -2.46
C SER A 107 1.87 23.39 -3.81
N SER A 108 0.95 23.35 -4.79
CA SER A 108 0.83 24.13 -6.03
C SER A 108 1.73 23.80 -7.23
N CYS A 109 1.13 23.29 -8.31
CA CYS A 109 0.66 24.15 -9.42
C CYS A 109 -0.29 23.41 -10.39
N GLY A 110 -1.36 24.10 -10.79
CA GLY A 110 -2.35 23.67 -11.79
C GLY A 110 -3.76 23.81 -11.25
N ASP A 111 -4.55 24.71 -11.85
CA ASP A 111 -5.99 24.83 -11.60
C ASP A 111 -6.72 23.58 -12.08
N ASP A 112 -6.66 22.51 -11.29
CA ASP A 112 -7.60 21.41 -11.31
C ASP A 112 -8.14 21.36 -9.88
N GLU A 113 -9.45 21.34 -9.72
CA GLU A 113 -10.12 21.23 -8.43
C GLU A 113 -9.42 20.14 -7.61
N SER A 114 -8.53 20.53 -6.68
CA SER A 114 -7.85 19.59 -5.80
C SER A 114 -8.94 19.00 -4.94
N ALA A 115 -9.50 17.89 -5.40
CA ALA A 115 -10.65 17.24 -4.81
C ALA A 115 -10.34 17.09 -3.33
N ALA A 116 -11.13 17.77 -2.51
CA ALA A 116 -10.87 17.85 -1.09
C ALA A 116 -10.71 16.42 -0.54
N LEU A 117 -9.64 16.18 0.25
CA LEU A 117 -9.43 14.87 0.85
C LEU A 117 -10.67 14.47 1.65
N VAL A 118 -11.27 13.35 1.26
CA VAL A 118 -12.49 12.83 1.88
C VAL A 118 -12.21 12.37 3.32
N ALA A 119 -11.02 11.79 3.54
CA ALA A 119 -10.59 11.31 4.85
C ALA A 119 -9.07 11.23 4.93
N ASN A 120 -8.54 11.25 6.16
CA ASN A 120 -7.16 10.91 6.47
C ASN A 120 -7.17 9.65 7.37
N VAL A 121 -6.70 8.53 6.83
CA VAL A 121 -6.77 7.22 7.50
C VAL A 121 -5.39 6.83 8.00
N LEU A 122 -5.29 6.53 9.30
CA LEU A 122 -4.10 5.97 9.91
C LEU A 122 -4.21 4.44 9.95
N VAL A 123 -3.28 3.75 9.27
CA VAL A 123 -3.17 2.29 9.28
C VAL A 123 -1.92 1.89 10.05
N VAL A 124 -2.08 1.05 11.08
CA VAL A 124 -0.96 0.49 11.87
C VAL A 124 -0.88 -1.01 11.59
N SER A 125 0.29 -1.49 11.15
CA SER A 125 0.49 -2.88 10.75
C SER A 125 1.98 -3.27 10.86
N HIS A 126 2.39 -4.30 10.13
CA HIS A 126 3.70 -4.94 10.21
C HIS A 126 4.42 -4.99 8.86
N GLY A 127 5.72 -5.26 8.89
CA GLY A 127 6.63 -5.05 7.77
C GLY A 127 6.29 -5.87 6.52
N ALA A 128 5.97 -7.16 6.66
CA ALA A 128 5.70 -7.99 5.48
C ALA A 128 4.37 -7.60 4.83
N LEU A 129 3.32 -7.32 5.61
CA LEU A 129 2.05 -6.86 5.06
C LEU A 129 2.16 -5.48 4.41
N LEU A 130 2.81 -4.52 5.09
CA LEU A 130 2.99 -3.16 4.56
C LEU A 130 3.76 -3.17 3.24
N ARG A 131 4.78 -4.03 3.12
CA ARG A 131 5.48 -4.24 1.85
C ARG A 131 4.51 -4.68 0.74
N GLU A 132 3.61 -5.62 1.02
CA GLU A 132 2.65 -6.09 0.02
C GLU A 132 1.57 -5.05 -0.31
N ILE A 133 1.17 -4.21 0.64
CA ILE A 133 0.28 -3.06 0.39
C ILE A 133 0.97 -2.07 -0.56
N VAL A 134 2.20 -1.65 -0.24
CA VAL A 134 2.96 -0.72 -1.09
C VAL A 134 3.19 -1.31 -2.48
N ARG A 135 3.55 -2.60 -2.55
CA ARG A 135 3.69 -3.30 -3.83
C ARG A 135 2.39 -3.28 -4.64
N HIS A 136 1.24 -3.51 -4.02
CA HIS A 136 -0.05 -3.41 -4.71
C HIS A 136 -0.31 -1.99 -5.24
N LEU A 137 -0.03 -0.96 -4.43
CA LEU A 137 -0.18 0.44 -4.84
C LEU A 137 0.68 0.79 -6.06
N VAL A 138 1.94 0.37 -6.06
CA VAL A 138 2.87 0.66 -7.15
C VAL A 138 2.59 -0.21 -8.37
N ASP A 139 2.52 -1.53 -8.22
CA ASP A 139 2.43 -2.46 -9.35
C ASP A 139 1.05 -2.47 -10.01
N THR A 140 -0.02 -2.35 -9.20
CA THR A 140 -1.40 -2.47 -9.71
C THR A 140 -2.01 -1.11 -10.05
N PHE A 141 -1.78 -0.11 -9.21
CA PHE A 141 -2.35 1.24 -9.43
C PHE A 141 -1.36 2.22 -10.06
N GLY A 142 -0.10 1.84 -10.26
CA GLY A 142 0.90 2.71 -10.88
C GLY A 142 1.28 3.90 -10.01
N CYS A 143 1.10 3.82 -8.68
CA CYS A 143 1.42 4.92 -7.78
C CYS A 143 2.90 5.31 -7.91
N LEU A 144 3.15 6.63 -8.02
CA LEU A 144 4.50 7.16 -8.12
C LEU A 144 5.19 7.11 -6.75
N VAL A 145 6.38 6.49 -6.72
CA VAL A 145 7.25 6.55 -5.55
C VAL A 145 8.20 7.74 -5.73
N PRO A 146 8.22 8.71 -4.79
CA PRO A 146 9.17 9.81 -4.84
C PRO A 146 10.61 9.30 -4.92
N GLY A 147 11.39 9.81 -5.88
CA GLY A 147 12.81 9.45 -6.03
C GLY A 147 13.17 8.49 -7.17
N ASN A 148 12.31 8.32 -8.19
CA ASN A 148 12.64 7.67 -9.48
C ASN A 148 13.27 6.26 -9.37
N ARG A 149 12.75 5.40 -8.47
CA ARG A 149 13.03 3.96 -8.54
C ARG A 149 11.81 3.25 -9.11
N ALA A 150 11.81 3.05 -10.42
CA ALA A 150 10.76 2.38 -11.18
C ALA A 150 10.61 0.86 -10.88
N GLN A 151 11.15 0.37 -9.76
CA GLN A 151 11.06 -1.04 -9.37
C GLN A 151 10.86 -1.15 -7.85
N THR A 152 9.78 -1.82 -7.47
CA THR A 152 9.55 -2.26 -6.10
C THR A 152 10.38 -3.53 -5.82
N LEU A 153 10.88 -3.66 -4.59
CA LEU A 153 11.83 -4.68 -4.10
C LEU A 153 11.46 -6.14 -4.38
#